data_AF-A0A925YZA6-F1
#
_entry.id   AF-A0A925YZA6-F1
#
_cell.length_a   1.000
_cell.length_b   1.000
_cell.length_c   1.000
_cell.angle_alpha   90.00
_cell.angle_beta   90.00
_cell.angle_gamma   90.00
#
_symmetry.space_group_name_H-M   'P 1'
#
loop_
_entity.id
_entity.type
_entity.pdbx_description
1 polymer ?
#
loop_
_entity_poly.entity_id
_entity_poly.type
_entity_poly.pdbx_seq_one_letter_code
_entity_poly.pdbx_strand_id
1 'polypeptide(L)' 'MNDKDYNISITVNATAQEAFESINSVTQWWTENLDGSSQKLNDEFTVRFDDVHMSKQKLVEVIRDKKIVWLVTDSKLNFI' A
#
# COMPACT_ATOMS: atom_id res chain seq x y z
N MET A 1 23.54 -12.21 0.74
CA MET A 1 22.13 -12.46 1.11
C MET A 1 21.47 -13.13 -0.08
N ASN A 2 20.82 -14.27 0.12
CA ASN A 2 19.91 -14.81 -0.90
C ASN A 2 18.55 -14.19 -0.62
N ASP A 3 18.33 -12.99 -1.14
CA ASP A 3 17.04 -12.32 -1.04
C ASP A 3 16.04 -13.13 -1.86
N LYS A 4 15.08 -13.76 -1.17
CA LYS A 4 13.97 -14.46 -1.80
C LYS A 4 12.79 -13.51 -1.76
N ASP A 5 12.31 -13.13 -2.92
CA ASP A 5 11.07 -12.37 -3.03
C ASP A 5 9.90 -13.17 -2.42
N TYR A 6 9.04 -12.49 -1.68
CA TYR A 6 7.83 -13.08 -1.11
C TYR A 6 6.63 -12.81 -2.04
N ASN A 7 5.88 -13.85 -2.38
CA ASN A 7 4.65 -13.75 -3.16
C ASN A 7 3.55 -14.63 -2.55
N ILE A 8 2.33 -14.10 -2.51
CA ILE A 8 1.12 -14.81 -2.09
C ILE A 8 -0.04 -14.47 -3.03
N SER A 9 -0.95 -15.42 -3.21
CA SER A 9 -2.19 -15.22 -3.98
C SER A 9 -3.39 -15.64 -3.13
N ILE A 10 -4.43 -14.82 -3.14
CA ILE A 10 -5.70 -15.07 -2.47
C ILE A 10 -6.84 -14.90 -3.47
N THR A 11 -7.91 -15.66 -3.32
CA THR A 11 -9.14 -15.53 -4.13
C THR A 11 -10.25 -14.99 -3.24
N VAL A 12 -10.96 -13.97 -3.73
CA VAL A 12 -12.07 -13.31 -3.03
C VAL A 12 -13.29 -13.23 -3.94
N ASN A 13 -14.48 -13.22 -3.36
CA ASN A 13 -15.73 -13.02 -4.10
C ASN A 13 -16.01 -11.52 -4.28
N ALA A 14 -15.25 -10.88 -5.18
CA ALA A 14 -15.39 -9.48 -5.54
C ALA A 14 -15.04 -9.28 -7.01
N THR A 15 -15.58 -8.23 -7.62
CA THR A 15 -15.15 -7.80 -8.96
C THR A 15 -13.75 -7.18 -8.91
N ALA A 16 -13.07 -7.14 -10.06
CA ALA A 16 -11.74 -6.53 -10.17
C ALA A 16 -11.76 -5.03 -9.78
N GLN A 17 -12.85 -4.33 -10.09
CA GLN A 17 -13.04 -2.94 -9.71
C GLN A 17 -13.16 -2.77 -8.20
N GLU A 18 -14.02 -3.55 -7.54
CA GLU A 18 -14.19 -3.49 -6.08
C GLU A 18 -12.87 -3.80 -5.35
N ALA A 19 -12.13 -4.81 -5.82
CA ALA A 19 -10.82 -5.13 -5.26
C ALA A 19 -9.83 -3.96 -5.44
N PHE A 20 -9.77 -3.38 -6.64
CA PHE A 20 -8.87 -2.27 -6.95
C PHE A 20 -9.17 -1.02 -6.12
N GLU A 21 -10.45 -0.64 -6.02
CA GLU A 21 -10.91 0.51 -5.24
C GLU A 21 -10.70 0.29 -3.74
N SER A 22 -10.94 -0.92 -3.23
CA SER A 22 -10.73 -1.26 -1.82
C SER A 22 -9.26 -1.24 -1.43
N ILE A 23 -8.37 -1.76 -2.28
CA ILE A 23 -6.91 -1.74 -2.03
C ILE A 23 -6.39 -0.30 -1.93
N ASN A 24 -6.79 0.58 -2.86
CA ASN A 24 -6.37 1.99 -2.87
C ASN A 24 -7.03 2.83 -1.77
N SER A 25 -8.15 2.38 -1.18
CA SER A 25 -8.83 3.04 -0.07
C SER A 25 -8.14 2.74 1.27
N VAL A 26 -6.86 3.13 1.37
CA VAL A 26 -5.95 2.80 2.49
C VAL A 26 -6.55 3.14 3.86
N THR A 27 -7.28 4.25 3.96
CA THR A 27 -7.92 4.68 5.22
C THR A 27 -9.06 3.78 5.68
N GLN A 28 -9.63 2.95 4.81
CA GLN A 28 -10.74 2.08 5.16
C GLN A 28 -10.29 0.74 5.76
N TRP A 29 -9.05 0.31 5.54
CA TRP A 29 -8.59 -1.02 5.96
C TRP A 29 -7.23 -1.06 6.64
N TRP A 30 -6.33 -0.10 6.38
CA TRP A 30 -4.96 -0.15 6.90
C TRP A 30 -4.75 0.77 8.10
N THR A 31 -5.07 2.07 7.97
CA THR A 31 -4.94 3.05 9.06
C THR A 31 -5.73 4.32 8.79
N GLU A 32 -6.31 4.92 9.84
CA GLU A 32 -6.92 6.25 9.75
C GLU A 32 -5.86 7.38 9.70
N ASN A 33 -4.63 7.11 10.16
CA ASN A 33 -3.53 8.08 10.20
C ASN A 33 -2.72 8.03 8.90
N LEU A 34 -3.33 8.55 7.83
CA LEU A 34 -2.73 8.67 6.51
C LEU A 34 -2.46 10.14 6.17
N ASP A 35 -1.22 10.43 5.80
CA ASP A 35 -0.80 11.73 5.27
C ASP A 35 -0.52 11.60 3.77
N GLY A 36 -1.15 12.42 2.93
CA GLY A 36 -0.99 12.37 1.46
C GLY A 36 -2.17 11.76 0.70
N SER A 37 -1.91 11.06 -0.41
CA SER A 37 -2.92 10.45 -1.28
C SER A 37 -2.45 9.08 -1.80
N SER A 38 -3.40 8.19 -2.12
CA SER A 38 -3.11 6.79 -2.47
C SER A 38 -3.89 6.30 -3.69
N GLN A 39 -4.32 7.18 -4.59
CA GLN A 39 -5.33 6.86 -5.60
C GLN A 39 -4.80 6.93 -7.04
N LYS A 40 -3.83 7.79 -7.30
CA LYS A 40 -3.35 8.10 -8.65
C LYS A 40 -1.85 7.81 -8.79
N LEU A 41 -1.42 7.61 -10.04
CA LEU A 41 -0.01 7.47 -10.35
C LEU A 41 0.77 8.69 -9.86
N ASN A 42 1.92 8.45 -9.23
CA ASN A 42 2.78 9.42 -8.55
C ASN A 42 2.23 10.01 -7.24
N ASP A 43 1.05 9.60 -6.78
CA ASP A 43 0.63 9.94 -5.43
C ASP A 43 1.63 9.36 -4.42
N GLU A 44 1.84 10.11 -3.34
CA GLU A 44 2.64 9.69 -2.20
C GLU A 44 1.76 9.74 -0.95
N PHE A 45 1.88 8.71 -0.11
CA PHE A 45 1.24 8.68 1.20
C PHE A 45 2.19 8.15 2.26
N THR A 46 1.92 8.50 3.51
CA THR A 46 2.63 7.98 4.68
C THR A 46 1.61 7.39 5.64
N VAL A 47 1.87 6.16 6.08
CA VAL A 47 1.13 5.51 7.15
C VAL A 47 1.92 5.57 8.46
N ARG A 48 1.23 5.79 9.57
CA ARG A 48 1.83 5.82 10.91
C ARG A 48 1.01 4.99 11.89
N PHE A 49 1.71 4.18 12.68
CA PHE A 49 1.18 3.40 13.78
C PHE A 49 1.95 3.81 15.04
N ASP A 50 1.43 4.83 15.71
CA ASP A 50 2.05 5.49 16.87
C ASP A 50 3.56 5.75 16.65
N ASP A 51 4.37 5.43 17.65
CA ASP A 51 5.83 5.51 17.59
C ASP A 51 6.47 4.19 17.14
N VAL A 52 5.71 3.19 16.72
CA VAL A 52 6.21 1.84 16.45
C VAL A 52 6.58 1.63 14.98
N HIS A 53 5.75 2.13 14.06
CA HIS A 53 5.93 1.94 12.62
C HIS A 53 5.52 3.19 11.84
N MET A 54 6.42 3.67 10.99
CA MET A 54 6.13 4.61 9.92
C MET A 54 6.67 4.06 8.59
N SER A 55 5.88 4.19 7.52
CA SER A 55 6.39 3.97 6.16
C SER A 55 5.77 4.95 5.18
N LYS A 56 6.57 5.40 4.22
CA LYS A 56 6.17 6.28 3.13
C LYS A 56 6.19 5.51 1.81
N GLN A 57 5.11 5.64 1.04
CA GLN A 57 4.87 4.93 -0.19
C GLN A 57 4.67 5.92 -1.35
N LYS A 58 5.07 5.48 -2.55
CA LYS A 58 4.75 6.14 -3.82
C LYS A 58 4.08 5.17 -4.78
N LEU A 59 3.00 5.60 -5.41
CA LEU A 59 2.34 4.84 -6.48
C LEU A 59 3.16 4.95 -7.76
N VAL A 60 3.86 3.89 -8.14
CA VAL A 60 4.76 3.87 -9.32
C VAL A 60 4.14 3.20 -10.54
N GLU A 61 3.10 2.39 -10.35
CA GLU A 61 2.25 1.87 -11.43
C GLU A 61 0.80 1.81 -10.97
N VAL A 62 -0.12 2.27 -11.82
CA VAL A 62 -1.57 2.24 -11.57
C VAL A 62 -2.28 1.90 -12.87
N ILE A 63 -2.70 0.64 -13.03
CA ILE A 63 -3.49 0.15 -14.15
C ILE A 63 -4.85 -0.26 -13.62
N ARG A 64 -5.87 0.55 -13.92
CA ARG A 64 -7.24 0.39 -13.41
C ARG A 64 -7.72 -1.07 -13.56
N ASP A 65 -8.27 -1.59 -12.46
CA ASP A 65 -8.86 -2.93 -12.32
C ASP A 65 -7.90 -4.10 -12.64
N LYS A 66 -6.58 -3.86 -12.64
CA LYS A 66 -5.57 -4.87 -13.03
C LYS A 66 -4.34 -4.90 -12.13
N LYS A 67 -3.72 -3.75 -11.85
CA LYS A 67 -2.42 -3.69 -11.16
C LYS A 67 -2.22 -2.38 -10.44
N ILE A 68 -1.67 -2.45 -9.23
CA ILE A 68 -1.18 -1.33 -8.45
C ILE A 68 0.20 -1.70 -7.90
N VAL A 69 1.18 -0.79 -7.97
CA VAL A 69 2.50 -0.99 -7.37
C VAL A 69 2.83 0.20 -6.48
N TRP A 70 3.07 -0.09 -5.20
CA TRP A 70 3.54 0.88 -4.22
C TRP A 70 5.02 0.65 -3.95
N LEU A 71 5.84 1.66 -4.20
CA LEU A 71 7.25 1.68 -3.82
C LEU A 71 7.37 2.28 -2.42
N VAL A 72 7.93 1.54 -1.47
CA VAL A 72 8.30 2.09 -0.17
C VAL A 72 9.55 2.95 -0.35
N THR A 73 9.43 4.25 -0.07
CA THR A 73 10.52 5.23 -0.22
C THR A 73 11.21 5.56 1.10
N ASP A 74 10.51 5.35 2.23
CA ASP A 74 11.05 5.53 3.57
C ASP A 74 10.37 4.56 4.54
N SER A 75 11.10 4.08 5.54
CA SER A 75 10.58 3.17 6.55
C SER A 75 11.33 3.33 7.88
N LYS A 76 10.56 3.43 8.96
CA LYS A 76 11.06 3.44 10.33
C LYS A 76 10.27 2.45 11.17
N LEU A 77 10.99 1.49 11.77
CA LEU A 77 10.45 0.46 12.65
C LEU A 77 11.26 0.51 13.94
N ASN A 78 10.60 0.79 15.07
CA ASN A 78 11.29 0.97 16.36
C ASN A 78 11.40 -0.33 17.18
N PHE A 79 11.13 -1.48 16.57
CA PHE A 79 11.09 -2.80 17.23
C PHE A 79 12.03 -3.84 16.60
N ILE A 80 12.87 -3.41 15.64
CA ILE A 80 13.84 -4.24 14.91
C ILE A 80 15.26 -3.82 15.31
#